data_AF-A0AAW5YU50-F1
#
_entry.id   AF-A0AAW5YU50-F1
#
_cell.length_a   1.000
_cell.length_b   1.000
_cell.length_c   1.000
_cell.angle_alpha   90.00
_cell.angle_beta   90.00
_cell.angle_gamma   90.00
#
_symmetry.space_group_name_H-M   'P 1'
#
loop_
_entity.id
_entity.type
_entity.pdbx_description
1 polymer ?
#
loop_
_entity_poly.entity_id
_entity_poly.type
_entity_poly.pdbx_seq_one_letter_code
_entity_poly.pdbx_strand_id
1 'polypeptide(L)'
;MYNKRIINLEIPSYNAMNFLEIYRLPQVHLNQALNITQHLQKSLSLQTLNLELDQLNNLISEIPGGSILNTINQLVEYSEINTTSAINNIVDIIKSNCEMFEDDFLLQSKLKSVISNVFLNLANQEKNSYVFYHEKLSYKTSYSYHVIFVIDNMESGLSVFPISFNVNVDSGYENLHKNSINDLQSYKIKISGINFMISKNNELTEIMERVTENTL
;
A
#
# COMPACT_ATOMS: atom_id res chain seq x y z
N MET A 1 16.38 -10.00 -21.32
CA MET A 1 16.43 -8.73 -20.57
C MET A 1 15.31 -7.85 -21.12
N TYR A 2 14.18 -7.73 -20.40
CA TYR A 2 13.06 -6.92 -20.87
C TYR A 2 13.28 -5.45 -20.53
N ASN A 3 13.02 -4.55 -21.48
CA ASN A 3 13.04 -3.11 -21.24
C ASN A 3 11.96 -2.74 -20.21
N LYS A 4 12.33 -2.02 -19.15
CA LYS A 4 11.40 -1.55 -18.11
C LYS A 4 10.96 -0.12 -18.41
N ARG A 5 9.66 0.14 -18.41
CA ARG A 5 9.06 1.48 -18.53
C ARG A 5 8.46 1.87 -17.18
N ILE A 6 8.89 3.01 -16.63
CA ILE A 6 8.32 3.58 -15.40
C ILE A 6 7.39 4.72 -15.82
N ILE A 7 6.16 4.71 -15.30
CA ILE A 7 5.15 5.74 -15.58
C ILE A 7 4.57 6.18 -14.24
N ASN A 8 4.61 7.47 -13.95
CA ASN A 8 3.83 8.08 -12.89
C ASN A 8 2.58 8.68 -13.53
N LEU A 9 1.40 8.26 -13.07
CA LEU A 9 0.11 8.70 -13.61
C LEU A 9 -0.68 9.39 -12.51
N GLU A 10 -1.19 10.57 -12.82
CA GLU A 10 -2.18 11.29 -12.02
C GLU A 10 -3.40 11.50 -12.91
N ILE A 11 -4.52 10.88 -12.53
CA ILE A 11 -5.74 10.85 -13.35
C ILE A 11 -6.93 11.25 -12.48
N PRO A 12 -7.83 12.13 -12.96
CA PRO A 12 -9.11 12.35 -12.31
C PRO A 12 -9.89 11.04 -12.28
N SER A 13 -10.46 10.71 -11.12
CA SER A 13 -11.30 9.54 -10.93
C SER A 13 -12.71 9.95 -10.55
N TYR A 14 -13.71 9.24 -11.09
CA TYR A 14 -15.10 9.38 -10.69
C TYR A 14 -15.40 8.74 -9.32
N ASN A 15 -14.56 7.78 -8.91
CA ASN A 15 -14.64 7.12 -7.61
C ASN A 15 -13.53 7.64 -6.70
N ALA A 16 -13.79 7.67 -5.39
CA ALA A 16 -12.75 7.97 -4.41
C ALA A 16 -11.64 6.91 -4.47
N MET A 17 -10.39 7.38 -4.62
CA MET A 17 -9.19 6.54 -4.62
C MET A 17 -8.25 7.07 -3.55
N ASN A 18 -8.18 6.36 -2.44
CA ASN A 18 -7.52 6.81 -1.21
C ASN A 18 -6.29 5.96 -0.87
N PHE A 19 -5.79 5.18 -1.82
CA PHE A 19 -4.52 4.49 -1.74
C PHE A 19 -3.54 5.11 -2.73
N LEU A 20 -2.26 5.23 -2.33
CA LEU A 20 -1.17 5.37 -3.29
C LEU A 20 -0.97 4.02 -3.99
N GLU A 21 -1.22 3.96 -5.28
CA GLU A 21 -1.18 2.71 -6.04
C GLU A 21 0.18 2.48 -6.70
N ILE A 22 0.79 1.33 -6.42
CA ILE A 22 2.09 0.93 -6.95
C ILE A 22 1.94 -0.37 -7.74
N TYR A 23 2.06 -0.28 -9.06
CA TYR A 23 1.93 -1.43 -9.96
C TYR A 23 3.28 -1.89 -10.49
N ARG A 24 3.50 -3.20 -10.48
CA ARG A 24 4.62 -3.86 -11.17
C ARG A 24 4.13 -5.13 -11.84
N LEU A 25 3.67 -4.97 -13.07
CA LEU A 25 2.97 -6.03 -13.81
C LEU A 25 3.11 -5.79 -15.32
N PRO A 26 2.95 -6.83 -16.15
CA PRO A 26 2.83 -6.66 -17.60
C PRO A 26 1.51 -5.96 -17.93
N GLN A 27 1.49 -5.19 -19.02
CA GLN A 27 0.33 -4.36 -19.41
C GLN A 27 -0.99 -5.16 -19.49
N VAL A 28 -0.91 -6.45 -19.85
CA VAL A 28 -2.08 -7.34 -19.94
C VAL A 28 -2.86 -7.48 -18.62
N HIS A 29 -2.19 -7.33 -17.46
CA HIS A 29 -2.83 -7.45 -16.15
C HIS A 29 -3.26 -6.10 -15.55
N LEU A 30 -3.03 -4.99 -16.25
CA LEU A 30 -3.29 -3.65 -15.70
C LEU A 30 -4.77 -3.44 -15.38
N ASN A 31 -5.67 -3.84 -16.28
CA ASN A 31 -7.11 -3.66 -16.06
C ASN A 31 -7.62 -4.47 -14.85
N GLN A 32 -7.13 -5.70 -14.71
CA GLN A 32 -7.44 -6.55 -13.55
C GLN A 32 -6.97 -5.90 -12.26
N ALA A 33 -5.72 -5.42 -12.23
CA ALA A 33 -5.16 -4.71 -11.09
C ALA A 33 -5.98 -3.48 -10.70
N LEU A 34 -6.34 -2.62 -11.66
CA LEU A 34 -7.17 -1.43 -11.41
C LEU A 34 -8.56 -1.79 -10.85
N ASN A 35 -9.18 -2.86 -11.36
CA ASN A 35 -10.47 -3.32 -10.84
C ASN A 35 -10.37 -3.83 -9.39
N ILE A 36 -9.30 -4.57 -9.08
CA ILE A 36 -9.04 -5.06 -7.72
C ILE A 36 -8.80 -3.89 -6.77
N THR A 37 -7.91 -2.96 -7.10
CA THR A 37 -7.62 -1.82 -6.22
C THR A 37 -8.85 -0.94 -6.03
N GLN A 38 -9.68 -0.76 -7.06
CA GLN A 38 -10.96 -0.07 -6.97
C GLN A 38 -11.95 -0.77 -6.03
N HIS A 39 -12.05 -2.11 -6.09
CA HIS A 39 -12.89 -2.90 -5.20
C HIS A 39 -12.43 -2.78 -3.75
N LEU A 40 -11.12 -2.83 -3.53
CA LEU A 40 -10.50 -2.74 -2.22
C LEU A 40 -10.58 -1.35 -1.59
N GLN A 41 -10.90 -0.29 -2.33
CA GLN A 41 -11.17 1.04 -1.73
C GLN A 41 -12.22 0.98 -0.61
N LYS A 42 -13.18 0.05 -0.76
CA LYS A 42 -14.25 -0.14 0.23
C LYS A 42 -13.74 -0.59 1.59
N SER A 43 -12.50 -1.10 1.71
CA SER A 43 -11.93 -1.51 2.99
C SER A 43 -11.55 -0.34 3.90
N LEU A 44 -11.65 0.90 3.42
CA LEU A 44 -11.42 2.10 4.23
C LEU A 44 -12.73 2.56 4.87
N SER A 45 -12.70 2.79 6.18
CA SER A 45 -13.85 3.31 6.92
C SER A 45 -14.30 4.67 6.36
N LEU A 46 -15.60 4.83 6.12
CA LEU A 46 -16.16 6.10 5.62
C LEU A 46 -16.01 7.27 6.62
N GLN A 47 -15.81 6.97 7.91
CA GLN A 47 -15.72 7.97 8.97
C GLN A 47 -14.28 8.37 9.27
N THR A 48 -13.40 7.37 9.38
CA THR A 48 -12.02 7.57 9.85
C THR A 48 -11.00 7.41 8.74
N LEU A 49 -11.42 6.87 7.59
CA LEU A 49 -10.56 6.48 6.45
C LEU A 49 -9.45 5.49 6.85
N ASN A 50 -9.54 4.89 8.03
CA ASN A 50 -8.66 3.82 8.45
C ASN A 50 -8.97 2.53 7.70
N LEU A 51 -7.94 1.72 7.48
CA LEU A 51 -8.08 0.38 6.92
C LEU A 51 -8.74 -0.57 7.93
N GLU A 52 -9.90 -1.10 7.58
CA GLU A 52 -10.65 -2.08 8.35
C GLU A 52 -10.32 -3.49 7.86
N LEU A 53 -9.52 -4.24 8.64
CA LEU A 53 -9.00 -5.55 8.22
C LEU A 53 -10.08 -6.61 8.00
N ASP A 54 -11.14 -6.61 8.80
CA ASP A 54 -12.25 -7.55 8.64
C ASP A 54 -13.00 -7.28 7.33
N GLN A 55 -13.21 -6.00 7.01
CA GLN A 55 -13.84 -5.61 5.74
C GLN A 55 -12.93 -5.94 4.56
N LEU A 56 -11.62 -5.69 4.68
CA LEU A 56 -10.64 -6.09 3.68
C LEU A 56 -10.66 -7.60 3.43
N ASN A 57 -10.66 -8.42 4.49
CA ASN A 57 -10.75 -9.87 4.40
C ASN A 57 -12.03 -10.32 3.66
N ASN A 58 -13.18 -9.72 3.96
CA ASN A 58 -14.42 -10.02 3.27
C ASN A 58 -14.33 -9.66 1.77
N LEU A 59 -13.80 -8.48 1.43
CA LEU A 59 -13.62 -8.06 0.04
C LEU A 59 -12.65 -8.97 -0.73
N ILE A 60 -11.59 -9.48 -0.08
CA ILE A 60 -10.67 -10.44 -0.67
C ILE A 60 -11.37 -11.78 -0.96
N SER A 61 -12.26 -12.22 -0.06
CA SER A 61 -13.03 -13.47 -0.25
C SER A 61 -13.98 -13.43 -1.44
N GLU A 62 -14.37 -12.22 -1.88
CA GLU A 62 -15.19 -11.99 -3.07
C GLU A 62 -14.37 -12.03 -4.37
N ILE A 63 -13.03 -11.99 -4.29
CA ILE A 63 -12.14 -12.03 -5.47
C ILE A 63 -11.90 -13.49 -5.86
N PRO A 64 -12.29 -13.92 -7.07
CA PRO A 64 -12.05 -15.28 -7.52
C PRO A 64 -10.56 -15.64 -7.50
N GLY A 65 -10.21 -16.73 -6.81
CA GLY A 65 -8.82 -17.17 -6.67
C GLY A 65 -7.97 -16.37 -5.70
N GLY A 66 -8.58 -15.42 -4.97
CA GLY A 66 -7.95 -14.70 -3.87
C GLY A 66 -7.62 -15.65 -2.72
N SER A 67 -6.34 -15.72 -2.36
CA SER A 67 -5.84 -16.48 -1.22
C SER A 67 -4.98 -15.57 -0.35
N ILE A 68 -5.33 -15.44 0.92
CA ILE A 68 -4.53 -14.66 1.88
C ILE A 68 -3.22 -15.41 2.15
N LEU A 69 -2.11 -14.70 1.99
CA LEU A 69 -0.78 -15.20 2.28
C LEU A 69 -0.35 -14.82 3.70
N ASN A 70 -0.56 -13.55 4.07
CA ASN A 70 -0.20 -13.06 5.38
C ASN A 70 -1.01 -11.81 5.77
N THR A 71 -1.11 -11.54 7.07
CA THR A 71 -1.78 -10.36 7.63
C THR A 71 -0.85 -9.65 8.59
N ILE A 72 -0.70 -8.33 8.42
CA ILE A 72 0.00 -7.46 9.36
C ILE A 72 -1.03 -6.69 10.16
N ASN A 73 -0.92 -6.72 11.49
CA ASN A 73 -1.64 -5.83 12.40
C ASN A 73 -0.77 -5.56 13.62
N GLN A 74 0.23 -4.71 13.44
CA GLN A 74 1.28 -4.49 14.43
C GLN A 74 1.28 -3.04 14.90
N LEU A 75 1.37 -2.86 16.21
CA LEU A 75 1.66 -1.57 16.82
C LEU A 75 3.16 -1.49 17.13
N VAL A 76 3.79 -0.40 16.72
CA VAL A 76 5.20 -0.13 16.97
C VAL A 76 5.32 1.21 17.66
N GLU A 77 6.10 1.26 18.73
CA GLU A 77 6.35 2.46 19.51
C GLU A 77 7.85 2.72 19.59
N TYR A 78 8.24 3.96 19.33
CA TYR A 78 9.61 4.43 19.40
C TYR A 78 9.67 5.69 20.25
N SER A 79 10.66 5.74 21.14
CA SER A 79 11.02 6.93 21.90
C SER A 79 12.29 7.51 21.32
N GLU A 80 12.27 8.78 20.90
CA GLU A 80 13.44 9.52 20.40
C GLU A 80 14.28 8.77 19.35
N ILE A 81 13.62 8.19 18.34
CA ILE A 81 14.30 7.50 17.24
C ILE A 81 14.60 8.47 16.10
N ASN A 82 15.73 8.30 15.42
CA ASN A 82 15.96 9.03 14.17
C ASN A 82 15.03 8.51 13.06
N THR A 83 14.49 9.41 12.25
CA THR A 83 13.54 9.07 11.19
C THR A 83 14.06 7.99 10.24
N THR A 84 15.36 7.97 9.92
CA THR A 84 15.97 6.90 9.11
C THR A 84 15.84 5.51 9.72
N SER A 85 16.08 5.35 11.03
CA SER A 85 15.96 4.03 11.66
C SER A 85 14.50 3.61 11.78
N ALA A 86 13.58 4.55 12.05
CA ALA A 86 12.15 4.26 11.99
C ALA A 86 11.75 3.73 10.60
N ILE A 87 12.17 4.40 9.52
CA ILE A 87 11.94 3.96 8.14
C ILE A 87 12.49 2.55 7.91
N ASN A 88 13.76 2.29 8.25
CA ASN A 88 14.38 0.98 8.02
C ASN A 88 13.66 -0.12 8.80
N ASN A 89 13.32 0.12 10.07
CA ASN A 89 12.59 -0.85 10.87
C ASN A 89 11.20 -1.17 10.28
N ILE A 90 10.47 -0.17 9.78
CA ILE A 90 9.18 -0.40 9.11
C ILE A 90 9.36 -1.17 7.81
N VAL A 91 10.40 -0.88 7.02
CA VAL A 91 10.72 -1.65 5.81
C VAL A 91 10.99 -3.11 6.17
N ASP A 92 11.73 -3.39 7.23
CA ASP A 92 12.06 -4.74 7.67
C ASP A 92 10.82 -5.49 8.18
N ILE A 93 9.92 -4.81 8.91
CA ILE A 93 8.61 -5.38 9.30
C ILE A 93 7.81 -5.77 8.07
N ILE A 94 7.76 -4.91 7.04
CA ILE A 94 7.00 -5.21 5.83
C ILE A 94 7.61 -6.38 5.07
N LYS A 95 8.93 -6.37 4.86
CA LYS A 95 9.63 -7.44 4.15
C LYS A 95 9.48 -8.79 4.84
N SER A 96 9.65 -8.85 6.16
CA SER A 96 9.49 -10.10 6.92
C SER A 96 8.07 -10.68 6.87
N ASN A 97 7.08 -9.88 6.51
CA ASN A 97 5.69 -10.28 6.38
C ASN A 97 5.24 -10.45 4.91
N CYS A 98 6.11 -10.17 3.94
CA CYS A 98 5.69 -10.07 2.55
C CYS A 98 6.84 -10.45 1.59
N GLU A 99 6.85 -11.73 1.20
CA GLU A 99 7.86 -12.34 0.33
C GLU A 99 7.97 -11.68 -1.05
N MET A 100 6.94 -10.94 -1.50
CA MET A 100 6.95 -10.27 -2.82
C MET A 100 8.10 -9.28 -3.01
N PHE A 101 8.76 -8.85 -1.92
CA PHE A 101 9.86 -7.90 -1.94
C PHE A 101 11.26 -8.56 -1.92
N GLU A 102 11.40 -9.87 -1.76
CA GLU A 102 12.72 -10.51 -1.48
C GLU A 102 13.70 -10.47 -2.66
N ASP A 103 13.25 -10.73 -3.88
CA ASP A 103 14.15 -11.01 -5.02
C ASP A 103 14.31 -9.86 -6.04
N ASP A 104 13.72 -8.69 -5.78
CA ASP A 104 13.84 -7.56 -6.71
C ASP A 104 14.28 -6.25 -6.07
N PHE A 105 15.51 -5.87 -6.40
CA PHE A 105 16.13 -4.63 -5.93
C PHE A 105 15.33 -3.36 -6.25
N LEU A 106 14.70 -3.27 -7.42
CA LEU A 106 13.91 -2.09 -7.80
C LEU A 106 12.64 -2.00 -6.96
N LEU A 107 11.97 -3.14 -6.73
CA LEU A 107 10.79 -3.19 -5.88
C LEU A 107 11.13 -2.92 -4.41
N GLN A 108 12.27 -3.41 -3.91
CA GLN A 108 12.77 -3.07 -2.59
C GLN A 108 13.11 -1.58 -2.45
N SER A 109 13.74 -0.99 -3.47
CA SER A 109 14.02 0.44 -3.51
C SER A 109 12.73 1.25 -3.53
N LYS A 110 11.72 0.80 -4.29
CA LYS A 110 10.40 1.44 -4.33
C LYS A 110 9.68 1.34 -3.00
N LEU A 111 9.69 0.18 -2.35
CA LEU A 111 9.16 0.00 -0.99
C LEU A 111 9.82 1.01 -0.04
N LYS A 112 11.16 1.04 0.01
CA LYS A 112 11.89 1.98 0.88
C LYS A 112 11.50 3.43 0.59
N SER A 113 11.42 3.83 -0.68
CA SER A 113 11.01 5.18 -1.06
C SER A 113 9.59 5.51 -0.61
N VAL A 114 8.65 4.57 -0.73
CA VAL A 114 7.27 4.75 -0.27
C VAL A 114 7.23 4.90 1.25
N ILE A 115 7.91 4.02 1.98
CA ILE A 115 7.98 4.11 3.45
C ILE A 115 8.67 5.40 3.89
N SER A 116 9.73 5.84 3.21
CA SER A 116 10.34 7.16 3.48
C SER A 116 9.33 8.30 3.36
N ASN A 117 8.46 8.28 2.36
CA ASN A 117 7.43 9.30 2.16
C ASN A 117 6.28 9.25 3.17
N VAL A 118 6.15 8.17 3.97
CA VAL A 118 5.24 8.14 5.12
C VAL A 118 5.72 9.10 6.21
N PHE A 119 7.03 9.34 6.34
CA PHE A 119 7.63 10.17 7.38
C PHE A 119 8.19 11.51 6.88
N LEU A 120 8.51 11.57 5.59
CA LEU A 120 9.21 12.68 4.95
C LEU A 120 8.37 13.24 3.81
N ASN A 121 8.73 14.44 3.35
CA ASN A 121 8.07 15.10 2.22
C ASN A 121 6.54 15.27 2.42
N LEU A 122 6.07 15.31 3.67
CA LEU A 122 4.65 15.38 3.98
C LEU A 122 4.01 16.69 3.50
N ALA A 123 4.77 17.80 3.49
CA ALA A 123 4.33 19.07 2.92
C ALA A 123 3.91 18.95 1.44
N ASN A 124 4.62 18.13 0.67
CA ASN A 124 4.33 17.92 -0.76
C ASN A 124 3.17 16.95 -1.00
N GLN A 125 2.68 16.29 0.05
CA GLN A 125 1.69 15.22 -0.02
C GLN A 125 0.39 15.59 0.70
N GLU A 126 0.28 16.77 1.34
CA GLU A 126 -0.87 17.14 2.17
C GLU A 126 -2.21 17.07 1.43
N LYS A 127 -2.21 17.36 0.12
CA LYS A 127 -3.42 17.36 -0.72
C LYS A 127 -3.69 16.02 -1.39
N ASN A 128 -2.82 15.03 -1.18
CA ASN A 128 -2.98 13.74 -1.83
C ASN A 128 -4.05 12.93 -1.11
N SER A 129 -4.88 12.24 -1.87
CA SER A 129 -6.02 11.47 -1.38
C SER A 129 -5.63 10.25 -0.52
N TYR A 130 -4.35 9.94 -0.39
CA TYR A 130 -3.87 8.79 0.38
C TYR A 130 -3.24 9.17 1.73
N VAL A 131 -3.25 10.46 2.10
CA VAL A 131 -2.78 10.97 3.40
C VAL A 131 -3.91 11.71 4.10
N PHE A 132 -4.24 11.32 5.34
CA PHE A 132 -5.35 11.89 6.10
C PHE A 132 -4.89 12.34 7.48
N TYR A 133 -4.99 13.63 7.78
CA TYR A 133 -4.65 14.15 9.10
C TYR A 133 -5.87 14.13 10.04
N HIS A 134 -5.69 13.55 11.22
CA HIS A 134 -6.75 13.44 12.24
C HIS A 134 -6.57 14.48 13.35
N GLU A 135 -5.35 14.67 13.84
CA GLU A 135 -5.00 15.69 14.84
C GLU A 135 -3.82 16.54 14.35
N LYS A 136 -3.95 17.86 14.48
CA LYS A 136 -2.91 18.85 14.16
C LYS A 136 -2.69 19.78 15.36
N LEU A 137 -2.09 19.28 16.44
CA LEU A 137 -1.77 20.06 17.64
C LEU A 137 -0.36 20.65 17.54
N SER A 138 -0.02 21.60 18.41
CA SER A 138 1.30 22.23 18.44
C SER A 138 2.43 21.30 18.89
N TYR A 139 2.10 20.20 19.59
CA TYR A 139 3.04 19.23 20.15
C TYR A 139 2.79 17.79 19.68
N LYS A 140 1.76 17.57 18.86
CA LYS A 140 1.36 16.24 18.43
C LYS A 140 0.65 16.31 17.08
N THR A 141 0.99 15.38 16.19
CA THR A 141 0.31 15.22 14.91
C THR A 141 -0.07 13.76 14.75
N SER A 142 -1.28 13.50 14.25
CA SER A 142 -1.71 12.16 13.87
C SER A 142 -2.28 12.13 12.47
N TYR A 143 -1.92 11.09 11.71
CA TYR A 143 -2.34 10.92 10.34
C TYR A 143 -2.33 9.45 9.91
N SER A 144 -3.11 9.15 8.88
CA SER A 144 -3.09 7.88 8.17
C SER A 144 -2.43 8.05 6.81
N TYR A 145 -1.73 7.01 6.37
CA TYR A 145 -1.11 6.91 5.06
C TYR A 145 -1.43 5.54 4.46
N HIS A 146 -2.03 5.49 3.26
CA HIS A 146 -2.46 4.24 2.65
C HIS A 146 -1.75 3.98 1.32
N VAL A 147 -1.30 2.75 1.14
CA VAL A 147 -0.60 2.30 -0.08
C VAL A 147 -1.17 0.96 -0.48
N ILE A 148 -1.25 0.70 -1.79
CA ILE A 148 -1.51 -0.63 -2.31
C ILE A 148 -0.42 -1.02 -3.32
N PHE A 149 0.20 -2.17 -3.09
CA PHE A 149 1.13 -2.78 -4.04
C PHE A 149 0.40 -3.86 -4.84
N VAL A 150 0.58 -3.88 -6.15
CA VAL A 150 0.10 -4.96 -7.02
C VAL A 150 1.25 -5.43 -7.91
N ILE A 151 1.71 -6.64 -7.66
CA ILE A 151 2.93 -7.21 -8.24
C ILE A 151 2.59 -8.52 -8.96
N ASP A 152 2.97 -8.63 -10.23
CA ASP A 152 2.91 -9.90 -10.93
C ASP A 152 4.11 -10.76 -10.56
N ASN A 153 3.83 -11.81 -9.81
CA ASN A 153 4.77 -12.89 -9.57
C ASN A 153 4.60 -13.88 -10.72
N MET A 154 5.47 -13.75 -11.73
CA MET A 154 5.40 -14.44 -13.02
C MET A 154 5.06 -15.95 -12.96
N GLU A 155 5.33 -16.62 -11.86
CA GLU A 155 5.07 -18.04 -11.66
C GLU A 155 3.76 -18.35 -10.93
N SER A 156 3.31 -17.50 -10.00
CA SER A 156 2.24 -17.82 -9.05
C SER A 156 0.96 -17.00 -9.25
N GLY A 157 1.06 -15.79 -9.82
CA GLY A 157 -0.06 -14.91 -10.13
C GLY A 157 0.13 -13.49 -9.61
N LEU A 158 -0.97 -12.76 -9.43
CA LEU A 158 -0.93 -11.37 -8.95
C LEU A 158 -0.94 -11.34 -7.42
N SER A 159 0.14 -10.84 -6.83
CA SER A 159 0.18 -10.51 -5.41
C SER A 159 -0.28 -9.08 -5.18
N VAL A 160 -1.15 -8.91 -4.19
CA VAL A 160 -1.79 -7.63 -3.86
C VAL A 160 -1.63 -7.38 -2.37
N PHE A 161 -1.18 -6.17 -2.02
CA PHE A 161 -0.92 -5.80 -0.65
C PHE A 161 -1.33 -4.36 -0.34
N PRO A 162 -2.62 -4.15 0.04
CA PRO A 162 -3.06 -2.94 0.72
C PRO A 162 -2.47 -2.86 2.12
N ILE A 163 -1.85 -1.72 2.42
CA ILE A 163 -1.23 -1.42 3.70
C ILE A 163 -1.58 0.00 4.15
N SER A 164 -1.79 0.16 5.44
CA SER A 164 -2.12 1.41 6.12
C SER A 164 -1.15 1.65 7.26
N PHE A 165 -0.69 2.89 7.38
CA PHE A 165 0.10 3.39 8.49
C PHE A 165 -0.72 4.43 9.24
N ASN A 166 -1.12 4.15 10.47
CA ASN A 166 -1.70 5.14 11.36
C ASN A 166 -0.59 5.64 12.28
N VAL A 167 -0.10 6.84 12.00
CA VAL A 167 1.05 7.44 12.66
C VAL A 167 0.57 8.47 13.68
N ASN A 168 1.04 8.33 14.91
CA ASN A 168 1.03 9.40 15.90
C ASN A 168 2.48 9.79 16.15
N VAL A 169 2.77 11.09 16.11
CA VAL A 169 4.11 11.62 16.36
C VAL A 169 4.03 12.78 17.32
N ASP A 170 4.95 12.82 18.29
CA ASP A 170 5.07 13.89 19.29
C ASP A 170 5.78 15.12 18.69
N SER A 171 5.25 15.60 17.56
CA SER A 171 5.73 16.76 16.84
C SER A 171 4.55 17.58 16.32
N GLY A 172 4.68 18.90 16.43
CA GLY A 172 3.69 19.82 15.87
C GLY A 172 3.65 19.75 14.35
N TYR A 173 2.48 20.02 13.78
CA TYR A 173 2.19 19.87 12.35
C TYR A 173 3.22 20.56 11.42
N GLU A 174 3.52 21.82 11.70
CA GLU A 174 4.48 22.63 10.92
C GLU A 174 5.92 22.12 11.01
N ASN A 175 6.30 21.52 12.14
CA ASN A 175 7.63 20.95 12.35
C ASN A 175 7.75 19.62 11.60
N LEU A 176 6.70 18.79 11.65
CA LEU A 176 6.65 17.52 10.94
C LEU A 176 6.76 17.69 9.42
N HIS A 177 6.22 18.78 8.86
CA HIS A 177 6.35 19.11 7.44
C HIS A 177 7.77 19.40 6.97
N LYS A 178 8.67 19.75 7.90
CA LYS A 178 10.09 20.02 7.66
C LYS A 178 10.98 18.86 8.10
N ASN A 179 10.37 17.74 8.53
CA ASN A 179 11.06 16.58 9.07
C ASN A 179 12.12 16.07 8.09
N SER A 180 13.31 15.80 8.63
CA SER A 180 14.45 15.28 7.91
C SER A 180 14.76 13.84 8.31
N ILE A 181 15.62 13.18 7.53
CA ILE A 181 16.08 11.81 7.80
C ILE A 181 16.81 11.64 9.15
N ASN A 182 17.36 12.74 9.70
CA ASN A 182 18.18 12.74 10.90
C ASN A 182 17.43 13.21 12.15
N ASP A 183 16.22 13.72 11.98
CA ASP A 183 15.44 14.27 13.09
C ASP A 183 15.04 13.16 14.05
N LEU A 184 15.12 13.47 15.35
CA LEU A 184 14.68 12.59 16.42
C LEU A 184 13.22 12.87 16.73
N GLN A 185 12.41 11.82 16.78
CA GLN A 185 10.99 11.91 17.05
C GLN A 185 10.53 10.70 17.86
N SER A 186 9.47 10.89 18.65
CA SER A 186 8.74 9.80 19.28
C SER A 186 7.52 9.46 18.42
N TYR A 187 7.42 8.18 18.04
CA TYR A 187 6.39 7.69 17.13
C TYR A 187 5.60 6.56 17.78
N LYS A 188 4.30 6.53 17.51
CA LYS A 188 3.42 5.38 17.74
C LYS A 188 2.68 5.08 16.45
N ILE A 189 3.01 3.94 15.84
CA ILE A 189 2.63 3.59 14.48
C ILE A 189 1.88 2.27 14.49
N LYS A 190 0.61 2.28 14.08
CA LYS A 190 -0.12 1.05 13.77
C LYS A 190 0.01 0.75 12.28
N ILE A 191 0.53 -0.42 11.98
CA ILE A 191 0.71 -0.95 10.62
C ILE A 191 -0.35 -2.03 10.43
N SER A 192 -1.17 -1.87 9.40
CA SER A 192 -2.26 -2.81 9.10
C SER A 192 -2.28 -3.12 7.62
N GLY A 193 -2.40 -4.39 7.24
CA GLY A 193 -2.53 -4.79 5.84
C GLY A 193 -2.72 -6.29 5.67
N ILE A 194 -3.23 -6.73 4.52
CA ILE A 194 -3.35 -8.14 4.15
C ILE A 194 -2.65 -8.34 2.82
N ASN A 195 -1.62 -9.17 2.82
CA ASN A 195 -0.99 -9.66 1.60
C ASN A 195 -1.77 -10.88 1.13
N PHE A 196 -2.26 -10.83 -0.10
CA PHE A 196 -2.97 -11.93 -0.73
C PHE A 196 -2.51 -12.11 -2.17
N MET A 197 -2.83 -13.26 -2.74
CA MET A 197 -2.49 -13.62 -4.11
C MET A 197 -3.73 -14.05 -4.87
N ILE A 198 -3.78 -13.72 -6.14
CA ILE A 198 -4.77 -14.19 -7.10
C ILE A 198 -4.08 -15.18 -8.03
N SER A 199 -4.51 -16.44 -7.99
CA SER A 199 -3.87 -17.51 -8.76
C SER A 199 -4.10 -17.34 -10.27
N LYS A 200 -3.03 -17.53 -11.06
CA LYS A 200 -3.07 -17.59 -12.53
C LYS A 200 -4.07 -18.60 -13.11
N ASN A 201 -4.35 -19.68 -12.39
CA ASN A 201 -5.29 -20.71 -12.87
C ASN A 201 -6.72 -20.17 -13.04
N ASN A 202 -7.07 -19.08 -12.35
CA ASN A 202 -8.37 -18.43 -12.49
C ASN A 202 -8.39 -17.31 -13.54
N GLU A 203 -7.21 -16.82 -13.97
CA GLU A 203 -7.10 -15.91 -15.13
C GLU A 203 -7.30 -16.67 -16.45
N LEU A 204 -6.91 -17.95 -16.50
CA LEU A 204 -7.12 -18.82 -17.66
C LEU A 204 -8.59 -19.20 -17.88
N THR A 205 -9.40 -19.28 -16.83
CA THR A 205 -10.83 -19.64 -16.95
C THR A 205 -11.62 -18.55 -17.70
N GLU A 206 -11.36 -17.27 -17.42
CA GLU A 206 -11.99 -16.15 -18.16
C GLU A 206 -11.49 -16.03 -19.62
N ILE A 207 -10.23 -16.41 -19.88
CA ILE A 207 -9.70 -16.43 -21.26
C ILE A 207 -10.30 -17.60 -22.05
N MET A 208 -10.50 -18.76 -21.42
CA MET A 208 -11.11 -19.92 -22.07
C MET A 208 -12.60 -19.72 -22.33
N GLU A 209 -13.37 -19.13 -21.40
CA GLU A 209 -14.79 -18.82 -21.60
C GLU A 209 -15.01 -17.84 -22.78
N ARG A 210 -14.14 -16.83 -22.94
CA ARG A 210 -14.20 -15.88 -24.07
C ARG A 210 -13.80 -16.47 -25.43
N VAL A 211 -13.04 -17.56 -25.46
CA VAL A 211 -12.71 -18.26 -26.72
C VAL A 211 -13.87 -19.17 -27.14
N THR A 212 -14.57 -19.78 -26.18
CA THR A 212 -15.77 -20.60 -26.46
C THR A 212 -17.01 -19.79 -26.81
N GLU A 213 -17.21 -18.59 -26.26
CA GLU A 213 -18.35 -17.73 -26.63
C GLU A 213 -18.20 -17.05 -28.00
N ASN A 214 -16.97 -16.91 -28.52
CA ASN A 214 -16.73 -16.39 -29.87
C ASN A 214 -16.66 -17.48 -30.95
N THR A 215 -16.96 -18.74 -30.60
CA THR A 215 -16.99 -19.88 -31.53
C THR A 215 -18.34 -20.59 -31.61
N LEU A 216 -19.41 -19.99 -31.07
CA LEU A 216 -20.80 -20.47 -31.20
C LEU A 216 -21.72 -19.39 -31.78
#